data_AF-H2KUQ9-F1
#
_entry.id   AF-H2KUQ9-F1
#
_cell.length_a   1.000
_cell.length_b   1.000
_cell.length_c   1.000
_cell.angle_alpha   90.00
_cell.angle_beta   90.00
_cell.angle_gamma   90.00
#
_symmetry.space_group_name_H-M   'P 1'
#
loop_
_entity.id
_entity.type
_entity.pdbx_description
1 polymer ?
#
loop_
_entity_poly.entity_id
_entity_poly.type
_entity_poly.pdbx_seq_one_letter_code
_entity_poly.pdbx_strand_id
1 'polypeptide(L)'
;MAGANDTTLQEMWHTLHVPDALRSNESHVTIGQYLLKQLASSSDVELFLANRLFTLNNVNILADFKHTLSKDYCSDVENIADLETVEDKRRRINQWVAQVTRSKIPELIASGGLAADVVLTIVNALYFRGMWEKPFSEEATSQSKFYCLDGTTIDVLMMFSHQSYPLAEIIDLDAKAIKLPFNGERWKMLILLPNQYDGLQTLLSGLQQPGKFASVLAESFVEEKAKVYLPRFKLADCPPLDVKKLLQNCGIRRLFDREADLSKICADEKLFIGDVMHKAVLEVDEEGATAAAATGIFAVPMCFMPTPVIQVDHPFFLAILGESDVPAFIGHVLRPEVD
;
A
#
# COMPACT_ATOMS: atom_id res chain seq x y z
N MET A 1 17.68 -7.53 -5.29
CA MET A 1 18.97 -7.10 -4.74
C MET A 1 19.81 -8.30 -4.28
N ALA A 2 19.33 -9.15 -3.36
CA ALA A 2 20.11 -10.31 -2.87
C ALA A 2 20.66 -11.23 -3.97
N GLY A 3 19.89 -11.36 -5.05
CA GLY A 3 20.24 -12.18 -6.20
C GLY A 3 20.96 -11.47 -7.34
N ALA A 4 21.17 -10.15 -7.27
CA ALA A 4 21.69 -9.34 -8.38
C ALA A 4 23.17 -8.97 -8.20
N ASN A 5 23.88 -8.75 -9.30
CA ASN A 5 25.27 -8.30 -9.34
C ASN A 5 25.49 -7.16 -10.36
N ASP A 6 26.69 -6.59 -10.33
CA ASP A 6 27.20 -5.57 -11.26
C ASP A 6 26.20 -4.44 -11.55
N THR A 7 26.01 -4.06 -12.81
CA THR A 7 25.13 -2.97 -13.22
C THR A 7 23.68 -3.22 -12.80
N THR A 8 23.22 -4.48 -12.81
CA THR A 8 21.87 -4.83 -12.36
C THR A 8 21.67 -4.41 -10.90
N LEU A 9 22.63 -4.72 -10.04
CA LEU A 9 22.60 -4.33 -8.64
C LEU A 9 22.72 -2.81 -8.44
N GLN A 10 23.58 -2.15 -9.22
CA GLN A 10 23.77 -0.70 -9.16
C GLN A 10 22.50 0.07 -9.52
N GLU A 11 21.79 -0.34 -10.58
CA GLU A 11 20.49 0.22 -10.95
C GLU A 11 19.48 0.08 -9.81
N MET A 12 19.40 -1.10 -9.19
CA MET A 12 18.51 -1.33 -8.04
C MET A 12 18.86 -0.41 -6.86
N TRP A 13 20.14 -0.29 -6.49
CA TRP A 13 20.55 0.58 -5.38
C TRP A 13 20.26 2.06 -5.64
N HIS A 14 20.45 2.52 -6.87
CA HIS A 14 20.20 3.90 -7.24
C HIS A 14 18.70 4.21 -7.23
N THR A 15 17.89 3.42 -7.94
CA THR A 15 16.45 3.65 -8.07
C THR A 15 15.69 3.45 -6.75
N LEU A 16 16.09 2.48 -5.93
CA LEU A 16 15.47 2.26 -4.61
C LEU A 16 16.03 3.19 -3.52
N HIS A 17 16.90 4.15 -3.90
CA HIS A 17 17.53 5.10 -2.99
C HIS A 17 18.20 4.44 -1.78
N VAL A 18 18.83 3.27 -1.99
CA VAL A 18 19.54 2.56 -0.91
C VAL A 18 20.76 3.40 -0.50
N PRO A 19 20.86 3.84 0.78
CA PRO A 19 21.98 4.64 1.26
C PRO A 19 23.31 3.90 1.09
N ASP A 20 24.40 4.63 0.80
CA ASP A 20 25.72 4.01 0.62
C ASP A 20 26.17 3.17 1.82
N ALA A 21 25.83 3.62 3.04
CA ALA A 21 26.12 2.88 4.28
C ALA A 21 25.44 1.49 4.34
N LEU A 22 24.36 1.29 3.57
CA LEU A 22 23.63 0.03 3.46
C LEU A 22 23.94 -0.72 2.16
N ARG A 23 24.91 -0.30 1.34
CA ARG A 23 25.29 -1.02 0.10
C ARG A 23 26.33 -2.10 0.38
N SER A 24 25.92 -3.11 1.15
CA SER A 24 26.75 -4.28 1.48
C SER A 24 25.97 -5.59 1.31
N ASN A 25 26.66 -6.73 1.35
CA ASN A 25 25.99 -8.03 1.33
C ASN A 25 25.11 -8.26 2.59
N GLU A 26 25.35 -7.55 3.69
CA GLU A 26 24.56 -7.63 4.94
C GLU A 26 23.31 -6.73 4.92
N SER A 27 23.14 -5.92 3.87
CA SER A 27 22.02 -5.00 3.71
C SER A 27 20.65 -5.68 3.82
N HIS A 28 20.56 -6.93 3.38
CA HIS A 28 19.34 -7.74 3.46
C HIS A 28 18.90 -8.02 4.88
N VAL A 29 19.84 -8.23 5.80
CA VAL A 29 19.52 -8.45 7.21
C VAL A 29 18.88 -7.19 7.79
N THR A 30 19.52 -6.02 7.61
CA THR A 30 19.02 -4.76 8.16
C THR A 30 17.69 -4.34 7.52
N ILE A 31 17.62 -4.34 6.18
CA ILE A 31 16.42 -3.93 5.43
C ILE A 31 15.28 -4.91 5.70
N GLY A 32 15.55 -6.22 5.62
CA GLY A 32 14.58 -7.27 5.81
C GLY A 32 13.96 -7.24 7.21
N GLN A 33 14.80 -7.22 8.26
CA GLN A 33 14.33 -7.11 9.64
C GLN A 33 13.55 -5.82 9.90
N TYR A 34 13.98 -4.69 9.31
CA TYR A 34 13.25 -3.43 9.43
C TYR A 34 11.86 -3.54 8.79
N LEU A 35 11.77 -4.02 7.56
CA LEU A 35 10.49 -4.19 6.85
C LEU A 35 9.55 -5.15 7.59
N LEU A 36 10.07 -6.30 8.03
CA LEU A 36 9.29 -7.29 8.79
C LEU A 36 8.79 -6.72 10.10
N LYS A 37 9.60 -5.92 10.82
CA LYS A 37 9.16 -5.24 12.04
C LYS A 37 8.04 -4.24 11.74
N GLN A 38 8.19 -3.40 10.72
CA GLN A 38 7.20 -2.39 10.37
C GLN A 38 5.87 -3.00 9.92
N LEU A 39 5.93 -4.07 9.13
CA LEU A 39 4.77 -4.76 8.54
C LEU A 39 4.26 -5.94 9.39
N ALA A 40 4.76 -6.11 10.61
CA ALA A 40 4.28 -7.17 11.51
C ALA A 40 2.81 -6.92 11.87
N SER A 41 1.96 -7.93 11.69
CA SER A 41 0.55 -7.89 12.08
C SER A 41 0.41 -7.58 13.58
N SER A 42 -0.61 -6.80 13.93
CA SER A 42 -1.06 -6.59 15.31
C SER A 42 -2.48 -7.13 15.48
N SER A 43 -2.99 -7.19 16.71
CA SER A 43 -4.39 -7.57 16.98
C SER A 43 -5.41 -6.63 16.34
N ASP A 44 -4.97 -5.43 15.97
CA ASP A 44 -5.83 -4.28 15.68
C ASP A 44 -6.03 -4.04 14.18
N VAL A 45 -5.23 -4.72 13.35
CA VAL A 45 -5.21 -4.58 11.90
C VAL A 45 -5.02 -5.95 11.24
N GLU A 46 -5.90 -6.28 10.30
CA GLU A 46 -5.70 -7.37 9.36
C GLU A 46 -4.77 -6.91 8.24
N LEU A 47 -3.50 -7.26 8.37
CA LEU A 47 -2.48 -7.05 7.34
C LEU A 47 -2.03 -8.41 6.79
N PHE A 48 -2.37 -8.70 5.54
CA PHE A 48 -1.90 -9.89 4.84
C PHE A 48 -0.95 -9.51 3.72
N LEU A 49 0.31 -9.97 3.83
CA LEU A 49 1.36 -9.74 2.87
C LEU A 49 1.74 -11.06 2.20
N ALA A 50 1.52 -11.16 0.90
CA ALA A 50 1.89 -12.30 0.08
C ALA A 50 3.07 -11.91 -0.82
N ASN A 51 4.29 -12.26 -0.39
CA ASN A 51 5.51 -12.10 -1.17
C ASN A 51 6.06 -13.46 -1.57
N ARG A 52 6.29 -13.66 -2.86
CA ARG A 52 6.95 -14.88 -3.37
C ARG A 52 7.58 -14.63 -4.71
N LEU A 53 8.66 -15.37 -4.95
CA LEU A 53 9.26 -15.48 -6.27
C LEU A 53 8.85 -16.83 -6.87
N PHE A 54 8.39 -16.82 -8.11
CA PHE A 54 7.97 -18.02 -8.84
C PHE A 54 8.91 -18.28 -10.01
N THR A 55 9.40 -19.51 -10.13
CA THR A 55 10.11 -19.98 -11.33
C THR A 55 9.14 -20.79 -12.18
N LEU A 56 8.90 -20.33 -13.41
CA LEU A 56 7.98 -20.98 -14.34
C LEU A 56 8.65 -22.06 -15.17
N ASN A 57 9.99 -22.05 -15.25
CA ASN A 57 10.78 -23.11 -15.85
C ASN A 57 11.70 -23.73 -14.80
N ASN A 58 12.24 -24.92 -15.11
CA ASN A 58 13.07 -25.63 -14.17
C ASN A 58 14.42 -24.93 -14.04
N VAL A 59 14.64 -24.28 -12.90
CA VAL A 59 15.84 -23.48 -12.62
C VAL A 59 16.43 -23.94 -11.30
N ASN A 60 17.75 -24.12 -11.28
CA ASN A 60 18.48 -24.50 -10.08
C ASN A 60 18.77 -23.25 -9.22
N ILE A 61 17.84 -22.93 -8.32
CA ILE A 61 17.97 -21.78 -7.41
C ILE A 61 18.96 -22.11 -6.29
N LEU A 62 19.98 -21.26 -6.14
CA LEU A 62 21.05 -21.41 -5.16
C LEU A 62 20.52 -21.45 -3.72
N ALA A 63 21.11 -22.33 -2.90
CA ALA A 63 20.69 -22.52 -1.51
C ALA A 63 20.86 -21.25 -0.66
N ASP A 64 21.95 -20.51 -0.87
CA ASP A 64 22.22 -19.26 -0.15
C ASP A 64 21.13 -18.22 -0.42
N PHE A 65 20.64 -18.11 -1.66
CA PHE A 65 19.56 -17.20 -2.01
C PHE A 65 18.24 -17.58 -1.32
N LYS A 66 17.90 -18.88 -1.31
CA LYS A 66 16.72 -19.37 -0.56
C LYS A 66 16.86 -19.11 0.93
N HIS A 67 18.06 -19.28 1.48
CA HIS A 67 18.34 -19.00 2.89
C HIS A 67 18.12 -17.53 3.23
N THR A 68 18.64 -16.60 2.41
CA THR A 68 18.40 -15.16 2.57
C THR A 68 16.91 -14.81 2.49
N LEU A 69 16.16 -15.36 1.53
CA LEU A 69 14.72 -15.10 1.41
C LEU A 69 13.94 -15.59 2.65
N SER A 70 14.23 -16.79 3.12
CA SER A 70 13.56 -17.37 4.29
C SER A 70 13.88 -16.60 5.57
N LYS A 71 15.17 -16.32 5.80
CA LYS A 71 15.66 -15.69 7.03
C LYS A 71 15.33 -14.22 7.14
N ASP A 72 15.58 -13.46 6.06
CA ASP A 72 15.54 -11.99 6.13
C ASP A 72 14.23 -11.40 5.60
N TYR A 73 13.47 -12.16 4.80
CA TYR A 73 12.23 -11.68 4.16
C TYR A 73 10.99 -12.52 4.49
N CYS A 74 11.12 -13.60 5.27
CA CYS A 74 10.04 -14.58 5.53
C CYS A 74 9.33 -15.03 4.24
N SER A 75 10.09 -15.15 3.15
CA SER A 75 9.61 -15.48 1.82
C SER A 75 10.31 -16.74 1.31
N ASP A 76 9.76 -17.34 0.26
CA ASP A 76 10.36 -18.50 -0.40
C ASP A 76 10.29 -18.37 -1.93
N VAL A 77 10.88 -19.34 -2.62
CA VAL A 77 10.81 -19.54 -4.05
C VAL A 77 9.99 -20.78 -4.35
N GLU A 78 8.96 -20.65 -5.19
CA GLU A 78 8.19 -21.79 -5.66
C GLU A 78 8.50 -22.09 -7.13
N ASN A 79 8.88 -23.32 -7.40
CA ASN A 79 9.06 -23.83 -8.76
C ASN A 79 7.77 -24.51 -9.20
N ILE A 80 7.20 -24.01 -10.30
CA ILE A 80 5.93 -24.48 -10.89
C ILE A 80 6.14 -24.94 -12.34
N ALA A 81 7.36 -25.35 -12.69
CA ALA A 81 7.74 -25.77 -14.03
C ALA A 81 7.13 -27.09 -14.48
N ASP A 82 6.69 -27.91 -13.52
CA ASP A 82 6.00 -29.17 -13.73
C ASP A 82 4.55 -29.00 -14.22
N LEU A 83 3.96 -27.82 -14.04
CA LEU A 83 2.63 -27.50 -14.56
C LEU A 83 2.67 -27.36 -16.09
N GLU A 84 1.73 -28.06 -16.76
CA GLU A 84 1.72 -28.22 -18.22
C GLU A 84 1.45 -26.91 -18.97
N THR A 85 0.46 -26.13 -18.53
CA THR A 85 0.02 -24.93 -19.25
C THR A 85 0.34 -23.64 -18.50
N VAL A 86 0.47 -22.54 -19.25
CA VAL A 86 0.63 -21.19 -18.67
C VAL A 86 -0.58 -20.82 -17.79
N GLU A 87 -1.77 -21.26 -18.17
CA GLU A 87 -2.98 -21.05 -17.37
C GLU A 87 -2.98 -21.86 -16.06
N ASP A 88 -2.41 -23.07 -16.04
CA ASP A 88 -2.22 -23.81 -14.78
C ASP A 88 -1.26 -23.07 -13.84
N LYS A 89 -0.15 -22.55 -14.38
CA LYS A 89 0.81 -21.73 -13.64
C LYS A 89 0.14 -20.47 -13.08
N ARG A 90 -0.64 -19.76 -13.90
CA ARG A 90 -1.41 -18.59 -13.47
C ARG A 90 -2.39 -18.93 -12.34
N ARG A 91 -3.16 -20.02 -12.50
CA ARG A 91 -4.11 -20.49 -11.48
C ARG A 91 -3.41 -20.85 -10.18
N ARG A 92 -2.25 -21.52 -10.25
CA ARG A 92 -1.44 -21.86 -9.07
C ARG A 92 -0.99 -20.62 -8.31
N ILE A 93 -0.52 -19.58 -9.02
CA ILE A 93 -0.13 -18.29 -8.42
C ILE A 93 -1.34 -17.64 -7.73
N ASN A 94 -2.49 -17.53 -8.41
CA ASN A 94 -3.71 -16.96 -7.82
C ASN A 94 -4.21 -17.75 -6.61
N GLN A 95 -4.18 -19.08 -6.66
CA GLN A 95 -4.54 -19.94 -5.52
C GLN A 95 -3.64 -19.69 -4.30
N TRP A 96 -2.33 -19.57 -4.52
CA TRP A 96 -1.40 -19.26 -3.43
C TRP A 96 -1.66 -17.87 -2.84
N VAL A 97 -1.87 -16.84 -3.68
CA VAL A 97 -2.21 -15.49 -3.23
C VAL A 97 -3.51 -15.50 -2.44
N ALA A 98 -4.55 -16.15 -2.94
CA ALA A 98 -5.84 -16.29 -2.26
C ALA A 98 -5.68 -16.99 -0.90
N GLN A 99 -4.86 -18.04 -0.82
CA GLN A 99 -4.61 -18.75 0.44
C GLN A 99 -3.93 -17.84 1.48
N VAL A 100 -2.88 -17.12 1.08
CA VAL A 100 -2.12 -16.23 2.00
C VAL A 100 -2.98 -15.04 2.43
N THR A 101 -3.81 -14.51 1.53
CA THR A 101 -4.68 -13.35 1.78
C THR A 101 -6.07 -13.74 2.30
N ARG A 102 -6.30 -15.00 2.68
CA ARG A 102 -7.59 -15.52 3.16
C ARG A 102 -8.76 -15.19 2.21
N SER A 103 -8.51 -15.30 0.91
CA SER A 103 -9.43 -15.03 -0.20
C SER A 103 -9.83 -13.55 -0.36
N LYS A 104 -9.17 -12.62 0.34
CA LYS A 104 -9.37 -11.18 0.13
C LYS A 104 -8.79 -10.70 -1.20
N ILE A 105 -7.82 -11.43 -1.75
CA ILE A 105 -7.30 -11.23 -3.11
C ILE A 105 -7.45 -12.56 -3.89
N PRO A 106 -8.65 -12.86 -4.41
CA PRO A 106 -8.91 -14.15 -5.06
C PRO A 106 -8.27 -14.25 -6.45
N GLU A 107 -8.16 -13.13 -7.16
CA GLU A 107 -7.50 -13.03 -8.46
C GLU A 107 -6.53 -11.85 -8.49
N LEU A 108 -5.24 -12.19 -8.59
CA LEU A 108 -4.15 -11.25 -8.81
C LEU A 108 -3.90 -11.07 -10.31
N ILE A 109 -3.80 -12.18 -11.03
CA ILE A 109 -3.48 -12.21 -12.46
C ILE A 109 -4.74 -12.64 -13.22
N ALA A 110 -5.31 -11.72 -14.01
CA ALA A 110 -6.44 -12.02 -14.88
C ALA A 110 -6.06 -13.06 -15.96
N SER A 111 -7.07 -13.71 -16.55
CA SER A 111 -6.87 -14.68 -17.64
C SER A 111 -6.07 -14.04 -18.79
N GLY A 112 -5.04 -14.73 -19.30
CA GLY A 112 -4.12 -14.19 -20.30
C GLY A 112 -3.11 -13.15 -19.78
N GLY A 113 -3.13 -12.80 -18.49
CA GLY A 113 -2.21 -11.84 -17.88
C GLY A 113 -0.82 -12.40 -17.55
N LEU A 114 -0.59 -13.71 -17.73
CA LEU A 114 0.73 -14.33 -17.57
C LEU A 114 1.30 -14.66 -18.95
N ALA A 115 2.43 -14.05 -19.31
CA ALA A 115 3.09 -14.31 -20.58
C ALA A 115 3.84 -15.66 -20.56
N ALA A 116 3.83 -16.36 -21.70
CA ALA A 116 4.36 -17.72 -21.83
C ALA A 116 5.90 -17.81 -21.76
N ASP A 117 6.60 -16.72 -22.04
CA ASP A 117 8.06 -16.62 -22.07
C ASP A 117 8.66 -16.17 -20.72
N VAL A 118 7.82 -15.94 -19.71
CA VAL A 118 8.25 -15.59 -18.36
C VAL A 118 8.93 -16.80 -17.71
N VAL A 119 10.21 -16.66 -17.37
CA VAL A 119 10.98 -17.67 -16.64
C VAL A 119 10.88 -17.45 -15.13
N LEU A 120 10.88 -16.19 -14.71
CA LEU A 120 10.95 -15.76 -13.32
C LEU A 120 10.01 -14.58 -13.09
N THR A 121 9.15 -14.65 -12.08
CA THR A 121 8.26 -13.54 -11.73
C THR A 121 8.23 -13.28 -10.23
N ILE A 122 8.06 -12.00 -9.87
CA ILE A 122 7.89 -11.55 -8.49
C ILE A 122 6.40 -11.30 -8.26
N VAL A 123 5.87 -11.90 -7.21
CA VAL A 123 4.49 -11.69 -6.78
C VAL A 123 4.48 -10.98 -5.45
N ASN A 124 3.80 -9.84 -5.41
CA ASN A 124 3.51 -9.07 -4.22
C ASN A 124 2.00 -8.77 -4.17
N ALA A 125 1.31 -9.28 -3.16
CA ALA A 125 -0.07 -8.92 -2.90
C ALA A 125 -0.24 -8.49 -1.46
N LEU A 126 -1.04 -7.46 -1.23
CA LEU A 126 -1.17 -6.83 0.08
C LEU A 126 -2.64 -6.51 0.36
N TYR A 127 -3.17 -6.98 1.48
CA TYR A 127 -4.49 -6.61 1.97
C TYR A 127 -4.35 -5.89 3.31
N PHE A 128 -5.08 -4.79 3.47
CA PHE A 128 -5.18 -4.07 4.73
C PHE A 128 -6.65 -3.79 5.05
N ARG A 129 -7.04 -4.15 6.28
CA ARG A 129 -8.24 -3.68 6.94
C ARG A 129 -7.92 -3.41 8.40
N GLY A 130 -8.14 -2.18 8.85
CA GLY A 130 -7.86 -1.77 10.21
C GLY A 130 -9.13 -1.42 10.95
N MET A 131 -9.18 -1.74 12.24
CA MET A 131 -10.26 -1.28 13.12
C MET A 131 -9.93 0.11 13.62
N TRP A 132 -10.84 1.07 13.50
CA TRP A 132 -10.63 2.42 14.06
C TRP A 132 -10.43 2.39 15.58
N GLU A 133 -9.57 3.27 16.09
CA GLU A 133 -9.51 3.60 17.53
C GLU A 133 -10.82 4.27 17.97
N LYS A 134 -11.33 5.15 17.10
CA LYS A 134 -12.56 5.92 17.27
C LYS A 134 -13.52 5.57 16.13
N PRO A 135 -14.37 4.53 16.28
CA PRO A 135 -15.24 4.05 15.21
C PRO A 135 -16.25 5.09 14.76
N PHE A 136 -16.69 4.93 13.51
CA PHE A 136 -17.85 5.64 12.98
C PHE A 136 -19.12 4.90 13.40
N SER A 137 -20.20 5.61 13.71
CA SER A 137 -21.49 4.98 14.01
C SER A 137 -22.20 4.66 12.70
N GLU A 138 -22.56 3.40 12.48
CA GLU A 138 -23.30 2.98 11.29
C GLU A 138 -24.65 3.71 11.17
N GLU A 139 -25.29 4.06 12.29
CA GLU A 139 -26.52 4.82 12.31
C GLU A 139 -26.34 6.28 11.85
N ALA A 140 -25.11 6.80 11.91
CA ALA A 140 -24.75 8.12 11.42
C ALA A 140 -24.31 8.12 9.95
N THR A 141 -24.08 6.95 9.35
CA THR A 141 -23.77 6.82 7.92
C THR A 141 -25.01 7.11 7.09
N SER A 142 -24.86 7.96 6.08
CA SER A 142 -25.97 8.37 5.21
C SER A 142 -25.51 8.60 3.78
N GLN A 143 -26.46 8.57 2.83
CA GLN A 143 -26.16 8.91 1.45
C GLN A 143 -25.76 10.38 1.33
N SER A 144 -24.63 10.64 0.68
CA SER A 144 -24.15 11.98 0.36
C SER A 144 -23.58 12.03 -1.06
N LYS A 145 -23.35 13.24 -1.55
CA LYS A 145 -22.71 13.46 -2.85
C LYS A 145 -21.19 13.43 -2.71
N PHE A 146 -20.54 12.82 -3.70
CA PHE A 146 -19.11 12.93 -3.95
C PHE A 146 -18.89 13.57 -5.33
N TYR A 147 -18.03 14.58 -5.40
CA TYR A 147 -17.78 15.39 -6.58
C TYR A 147 -16.54 14.87 -7.32
N CYS A 148 -16.73 14.28 -8.50
CA CYS A 148 -15.66 13.67 -9.28
C CYS A 148 -14.88 14.71 -10.11
N LEU A 149 -13.64 14.38 -10.52
CA LEU A 149 -12.79 15.26 -11.35
C LEU A 149 -13.38 15.57 -12.74
N ASP A 150 -14.25 14.71 -13.25
CA ASP A 150 -14.94 14.91 -14.53
C ASP A 150 -16.14 15.86 -14.44
N GLY A 151 -16.37 16.45 -13.26
CA GLY A 151 -17.50 17.33 -12.97
C GLY A 151 -18.80 16.60 -12.65
N THR A 152 -18.81 15.26 -12.68
CA THR A 152 -19.98 14.47 -12.27
C THR A 152 -20.09 14.38 -10.75
N THR A 153 -21.26 14.00 -10.27
CA THR A 153 -21.47 13.65 -8.86
C THR A 153 -21.98 12.22 -8.76
N ILE A 154 -21.53 11.50 -7.74
CA ILE A 154 -22.01 10.16 -7.41
C ILE A 154 -22.56 10.14 -5.99
N ASP A 155 -23.49 9.23 -5.72
CA ASP A 155 -23.99 8.99 -4.37
C ASP A 155 -23.07 7.98 -3.67
N VAL A 156 -22.67 8.31 -2.45
CA VAL A 156 -21.76 7.51 -1.63
C VAL A 156 -22.34 7.32 -0.23
N LEU A 157 -21.99 6.22 0.44
CA LEU A 157 -22.23 6.08 1.88
C LEU A 157 -21.17 6.90 2.62
N MET A 158 -21.61 8.03 3.18
CA MET A 158 -20.74 8.95 3.90
C MET A 158 -20.83 8.65 5.40
N MET A 159 -19.75 8.13 5.96
CA MET A 159 -19.61 7.91 7.39
C MET A 159 -19.43 9.24 8.10
N PHE A 160 -19.92 9.35 9.33
CA PHE A 160 -19.83 10.57 10.12
C PHE A 160 -19.27 10.32 11.52
N SER A 161 -18.36 11.19 11.96
CA SER A 161 -17.86 11.21 13.32
C SER A 161 -17.71 12.64 13.83
N HIS A 162 -17.92 12.83 15.14
CA HIS A 162 -17.70 14.09 15.84
C HIS A 162 -16.89 13.85 17.12
N GLN A 163 -15.58 13.68 16.94
CA GLN A 163 -14.62 13.32 17.99
C GLN A 163 -13.33 14.14 17.83
N SER A 164 -12.34 13.93 18.70
CA SER A 164 -11.03 14.56 18.56
C SER A 164 -10.15 13.80 17.58
N TYR A 165 -9.45 14.52 16.71
CA TYR A 165 -8.52 13.97 15.73
C TYR A 165 -7.28 14.87 15.59
N PRO A 166 -6.10 14.31 15.23
CA PRO A 166 -4.96 15.10 14.82
C PRO A 166 -5.20 15.74 13.45
N LEU A 167 -5.23 17.08 13.41
CA LEU A 167 -5.47 17.88 12.21
C LEU A 167 -4.27 18.78 11.89
N ALA A 168 -4.06 19.09 10.60
CA ALA A 168 -3.14 20.13 10.16
C ALA A 168 -3.63 20.81 8.88
N GLU A 169 -3.24 22.06 8.65
CA GLU A 169 -3.35 22.71 7.35
C GLU A 169 -1.99 22.67 6.64
N ILE A 170 -1.96 22.09 5.44
CA ILE A 170 -0.76 22.01 4.61
C ILE A 170 -0.82 23.18 3.63
N ILE A 171 -0.44 24.36 4.12
CA ILE A 171 -0.60 25.65 3.43
C ILE A 171 0.01 25.62 2.03
N ASP A 172 1.20 25.03 1.90
CA ASP A 172 1.95 25.01 0.65
C ASP A 172 1.47 23.96 -0.36
N LEU A 173 0.55 23.08 0.03
CA LEU A 173 -0.16 22.16 -0.85
C LEU A 173 -1.64 22.52 -1.01
N ASP A 174 -2.10 23.64 -0.44
CA ASP A 174 -3.51 24.06 -0.39
C ASP A 174 -4.44 22.91 0.02
N ALA A 175 -4.10 22.23 1.11
CA ALA A 175 -4.80 21.02 1.56
C ALA A 175 -4.98 20.96 3.07
N LYS A 176 -6.05 20.30 3.51
CA LYS A 176 -6.27 19.89 4.90
C LYS A 176 -5.74 18.47 5.10
N ALA A 177 -5.15 18.23 6.26
CA ALA A 177 -4.64 16.92 6.66
C ALA A 177 -5.36 16.44 7.92
N ILE A 178 -5.70 15.15 7.93
CA ILE A 178 -6.21 14.46 9.11
C ILE A 178 -5.49 13.12 9.27
N LYS A 179 -5.13 12.77 10.50
CA LYS A 179 -4.71 11.42 10.86
C LYS A 179 -5.88 10.72 11.56
N LEU A 180 -6.24 9.54 11.10
CA LEU A 180 -7.28 8.68 11.69
C LEU A 180 -6.58 7.44 12.27
N PRO A 181 -6.38 7.37 13.59
CA PRO A 181 -5.72 6.23 14.21
C PRO A 181 -6.59 4.97 14.14
N PHE A 182 -5.94 3.84 13.88
CA PHE A 182 -6.50 2.52 14.11
C PHE A 182 -6.28 2.11 15.57
N ASN A 183 -7.01 1.11 16.04
CA ASN A 183 -6.90 0.59 17.39
C ASN A 183 -5.45 0.21 17.72
N GLY A 184 -5.04 0.41 18.97
CA GLY A 184 -3.65 0.24 19.40
C GLY A 184 -2.69 1.35 18.94
N GLU A 185 -3.16 2.39 18.23
CA GLU A 185 -2.46 3.61 17.82
C GLU A 185 -1.18 3.42 16.95
N ARG A 186 -0.78 2.16 16.71
CA ARG A 186 0.39 1.82 15.90
C ARG A 186 0.21 2.23 14.44
N TRP A 187 -0.99 2.06 13.93
CA TRP A 187 -1.33 2.36 12.55
C TRP A 187 -2.25 3.57 12.50
N LYS A 188 -2.12 4.37 11.45
CA LYS A 188 -3.00 5.51 11.20
C LYS A 188 -3.15 5.77 9.72
N MET A 189 -4.36 6.16 9.33
CA MET A 189 -4.61 6.65 7.98
C MET A 189 -4.38 8.16 7.95
N LEU A 190 -3.46 8.61 7.11
CA LEU A 190 -3.34 10.02 6.75
C LEU A 190 -4.21 10.28 5.53
N ILE A 191 -5.08 11.29 5.61
CA ILE A 191 -5.80 11.83 4.45
C ILE A 191 -5.31 13.24 4.21
N LEU A 192 -4.99 13.55 2.96
CA LEU A 192 -4.75 14.91 2.48
C LEU A 192 -5.89 15.26 1.51
N LEU A 193 -6.74 16.20 1.94
CA LEU A 193 -7.89 16.68 1.20
C LEU A 193 -7.55 18.07 0.62
N PRO A 194 -7.40 18.22 -0.71
CA PRO A 194 -7.25 19.54 -1.33
C PRO A 194 -8.38 20.49 -0.91
N ASN A 195 -8.13 21.80 -0.85
CA ASN A 195 -9.19 22.76 -0.59
C ASN A 195 -10.11 22.96 -1.81
N GLN A 196 -9.59 22.69 -3.03
CA GLN A 196 -10.33 22.75 -4.29
C GLN A 196 -10.80 21.36 -4.73
N TYR A 197 -12.01 21.28 -5.26
CA TYR A 197 -12.61 20.03 -5.77
C TYR A 197 -11.77 19.31 -6.84
N ASP A 198 -11.03 20.07 -7.67
CA ASP A 198 -10.12 19.58 -8.71
C ASP A 198 -8.64 19.65 -8.30
N GLY A 199 -8.35 19.97 -7.04
CA GLY A 199 -6.99 20.25 -6.54
C GLY A 199 -6.07 19.03 -6.41
N LEU A 200 -6.59 17.80 -6.57
CA LEU A 200 -5.81 16.58 -6.35
C LEU A 200 -4.56 16.51 -7.25
N GLN A 201 -4.64 16.92 -8.52
CA GLN A 201 -3.48 16.86 -9.41
C GLN A 201 -2.34 17.79 -8.94
N THR A 202 -2.69 18.99 -8.47
CA THR A 202 -1.74 19.96 -7.89
C THR A 202 -1.13 19.42 -6.61
N LEU A 203 -1.96 18.84 -5.72
CA LEU A 203 -1.51 18.18 -4.51
C LEU A 203 -0.49 17.08 -4.81
N LEU A 204 -0.81 16.15 -5.74
CA LEU A 204 0.08 15.05 -6.12
C LEU A 204 1.39 15.55 -6.73
N SER A 205 1.34 16.57 -7.59
CA SER A 205 2.54 17.17 -8.20
C SER A 205 3.43 17.84 -7.15
N GLY A 206 2.84 18.42 -6.11
CA GLY A 206 3.56 18.93 -4.95
C GLY A 206 4.22 17.81 -4.15
N LEU A 207 3.47 16.75 -3.81
CA LEU A 207 3.97 15.60 -3.04
C LEU A 207 5.13 14.86 -3.74
N GLN A 208 5.18 14.86 -5.07
CA GLN A 208 6.26 14.28 -5.86
C GLN A 208 7.60 15.03 -5.72
N GLN A 209 7.59 16.26 -5.21
CA GLN A 209 8.83 17.00 -5.00
C GLN A 209 9.68 16.32 -3.92
N PRO A 210 11.02 16.22 -4.11
CA PRO A 210 11.90 15.55 -3.16
C PRO A 210 11.73 16.06 -1.73
N GLY A 211 11.48 15.13 -0.79
CA GLY A 211 11.30 15.44 0.63
C GLY A 211 9.95 16.05 1.01
N LYS A 212 9.06 16.35 0.05
CA LYS A 212 7.79 17.01 0.33
C LYS A 212 6.85 16.15 1.17
N PHE A 213 6.69 14.89 0.80
CA PHE A 213 5.86 13.99 1.60
C PHE A 213 6.41 13.82 3.02
N ALA A 214 7.74 13.75 3.18
CA ALA A 214 8.38 13.71 4.49
C ALA A 214 8.13 14.98 5.32
N SER A 215 8.09 16.16 4.70
CA SER A 215 7.73 17.40 5.42
C SER A 215 6.28 17.39 5.89
N VAL A 216 5.36 16.84 5.09
CA VAL A 216 3.94 16.67 5.51
C VAL A 216 3.83 15.71 6.71
N LEU A 217 4.61 14.62 6.71
CA LEU A 217 4.62 13.69 7.85
C LEU A 217 5.16 14.33 9.13
N ALA A 218 6.15 15.24 8.99
CA ALA A 218 6.77 15.99 10.08
C ALA A 218 6.01 17.24 10.52
N GLU A 219 4.89 17.57 9.87
CA GLU A 219 4.05 18.72 10.21
C GLU A 219 3.46 18.58 11.63
N SER A 220 3.18 19.72 12.28
CA SER A 220 2.59 19.73 13.62
C SER A 220 1.08 19.49 13.55
N PHE A 221 0.66 18.24 13.77
CA PHE A 221 -0.76 17.90 13.92
C PHE A 221 -1.27 18.25 15.32
N VAL A 222 -2.38 18.97 15.39
CA VAL A 222 -3.03 19.38 16.64
C VAL A 222 -4.27 18.52 16.87
N GLU A 223 -4.39 17.93 18.04
CA GLU A 223 -5.56 17.15 18.45
C GLU A 223 -6.73 18.10 18.73
N GLU A 224 -7.75 18.11 17.87
CA GLU A 224 -8.91 19.00 18.00
C GLU A 224 -10.23 18.25 17.76
N LYS A 225 -11.30 18.68 18.43
CA LYS A 225 -12.64 18.13 18.21
C LYS A 225 -13.18 18.61 16.86
N ALA A 226 -13.45 17.69 15.95
CA ALA A 226 -13.86 17.98 14.59
C ALA A 226 -15.01 17.09 14.09
N LYS A 227 -15.76 17.61 13.11
CA LYS A 227 -16.75 16.84 12.34
C LYS A 227 -16.05 16.25 11.12
N VAL A 228 -15.96 14.94 11.06
CA VAL A 228 -15.30 14.21 9.97
C VAL A 228 -16.36 13.46 9.17
N TYR A 229 -16.38 13.68 7.86
CA TYR A 229 -17.15 12.91 6.91
C TYR A 229 -16.18 12.19 5.98
N LEU A 230 -16.27 10.87 5.95
CA LEU A 230 -15.39 10.01 5.16
C LEU A 230 -16.26 9.00 4.39
N PRO A 231 -16.18 8.92 3.05
CA PRO A 231 -16.89 7.89 2.32
C PRO A 231 -16.42 6.50 2.78
N ARG A 232 -17.35 5.54 2.82
CA ARG A 232 -17.01 4.12 2.82
C ARG A 232 -16.42 3.80 1.44
N PHE A 233 -15.28 3.10 1.39
CA PHE A 233 -14.70 2.70 0.11
C PHE A 233 -13.79 1.48 0.23
N LYS A 234 -13.58 0.84 -0.92
CA LYS A 234 -12.71 -0.29 -1.11
C LYS A 234 -11.87 -0.09 -2.37
N LEU A 235 -10.55 -0.07 -2.20
CA LEU A 235 -9.60 -0.01 -3.30
C LEU A 235 -9.19 -1.44 -3.67
N ALA A 236 -10.01 -2.16 -4.43
CA ALA A 236 -9.73 -3.54 -4.85
C ALA A 236 -9.54 -3.72 -6.36
N ASP A 237 -10.21 -2.88 -7.16
CA ASP A 237 -10.35 -3.04 -8.61
C ASP A 237 -9.58 -1.98 -9.41
N CYS A 238 -8.53 -1.42 -8.81
CA CYS A 238 -7.57 -0.62 -9.54
C CYS A 238 -6.99 -1.44 -10.72
N PRO A 239 -6.86 -0.85 -11.92
CA PRO A 239 -6.23 -1.52 -13.05
C PRO A 239 -4.87 -2.10 -12.66
N PRO A 240 -4.50 -3.29 -13.16
CA PRO A 240 -3.22 -3.91 -12.83
C PRO A 240 -2.09 -2.95 -13.18
N LEU A 241 -1.22 -2.72 -12.20
CA LEU A 241 -0.09 -1.82 -12.34
C LEU A 241 1.00 -2.52 -13.14
N ASP A 242 1.44 -1.93 -14.26
CA ASP A 242 2.62 -2.40 -15.00
C ASP A 242 3.90 -2.00 -14.22
N VAL A 243 4.16 -2.73 -13.14
CA VAL A 243 5.28 -2.46 -12.23
C VAL A 243 6.61 -2.58 -12.95
N LYS A 244 6.73 -3.53 -13.88
CA LYS A 244 7.91 -3.69 -14.73
C LYS A 244 8.22 -2.38 -15.46
N LYS A 245 7.26 -1.82 -16.19
CA LYS A 245 7.45 -0.58 -16.93
C LYS A 245 7.72 0.62 -16.01
N LEU A 246 7.06 0.69 -14.86
CA LEU A 246 7.33 1.74 -13.87
C LEU A 246 8.77 1.67 -13.36
N LEU A 247 9.24 0.50 -12.95
CA LEU A 247 10.61 0.31 -12.48
C LEU A 247 11.65 0.62 -13.58
N GLN A 248 11.36 0.26 -14.84
CA GLN A 248 12.18 0.64 -16.00
C GLN A 248 12.26 2.15 -16.22
N ASN A 249 11.14 2.85 -16.06
CA ASN A 249 11.09 4.32 -16.14
C ASN A 249 11.84 4.98 -14.98
N CYS A 250 11.84 4.36 -13.79
CA CYS A 250 12.58 4.82 -12.63
C CYS A 250 14.07 4.44 -12.63
N GLY A 251 14.53 3.62 -13.59
CA GLY A 251 15.96 3.34 -13.82
C GLY A 251 16.39 1.88 -13.65
N ILE A 252 15.52 0.97 -13.21
CA ILE A 252 15.81 -0.47 -13.14
C ILE A 252 15.45 -1.10 -14.48
N ARG A 253 16.43 -1.23 -15.38
CA ARG A 253 16.22 -1.74 -16.74
C ARG A 253 16.79 -3.13 -16.92
N ARG A 254 18.04 -3.33 -16.48
CA ARG A 254 18.77 -4.60 -16.66
C ARG A 254 18.09 -5.78 -16.01
N LEU A 255 17.41 -5.56 -14.88
CA LEU A 255 16.67 -6.63 -14.18
C LEU A 255 15.66 -7.36 -15.09
N PHE A 256 15.14 -6.68 -16.11
CA PHE A 256 14.08 -7.14 -16.98
C PHE A 256 14.55 -7.55 -18.39
N ASP A 257 15.86 -7.55 -18.63
CA ASP A 257 16.46 -7.90 -19.92
C ASP A 257 17.36 -9.14 -19.81
N ARG A 258 17.76 -9.70 -20.95
CA ARG A 258 18.61 -10.90 -21.00
C ARG A 258 20.05 -10.67 -20.56
N GLU A 259 20.45 -9.42 -20.33
CA GLU A 259 21.75 -9.02 -19.80
C GLU A 259 21.74 -8.86 -18.28
N ALA A 260 20.59 -9.10 -17.63
CA ALA A 260 20.45 -9.20 -16.18
C ALA A 260 21.53 -10.13 -15.60
N ASP A 261 22.24 -9.61 -14.59
CA ASP A 261 23.13 -10.42 -13.78
C ASP A 261 22.39 -10.84 -12.51
N LEU A 262 21.74 -12.00 -12.60
CA LEU A 262 21.09 -12.71 -11.49
C LEU A 262 21.87 -13.96 -11.07
N SER A 263 23.21 -13.95 -11.23
CA SER A 263 24.09 -15.08 -10.93
C SER A 263 24.05 -15.55 -9.47
N LYS A 264 23.64 -14.69 -8.54
CA LYS A 264 23.40 -15.05 -7.13
C LYS A 264 22.06 -15.74 -6.90
N ILE A 265 21.16 -15.80 -7.89
CA ILE A 265 19.93 -16.61 -7.86
C ILE A 265 20.19 -17.99 -8.47
N CYS A 266 20.81 -18.03 -9.64
CA CYS A 266 21.16 -19.25 -10.36
C CYS A 266 22.51 -19.07 -11.03
N ALA A 267 23.43 -20.01 -10.79
CA ALA A 267 24.77 -19.96 -11.37
C ALA A 267 24.82 -20.52 -12.80
N ASP A 268 23.92 -21.47 -13.11
CA ASP A 268 24.02 -22.31 -14.30
C ASP A 268 23.38 -21.66 -15.54
N GLU A 269 22.45 -20.71 -15.34
CA GLU A 269 21.65 -20.12 -16.40
C GLU A 269 21.50 -18.60 -16.25
N LYS A 270 21.43 -17.89 -17.37
CA LYS A 270 21.11 -16.46 -17.37
C LYS A 270 19.61 -16.26 -17.16
N LEU A 271 19.26 -15.70 -16.01
CA LEU A 271 17.90 -15.36 -15.65
C LEU A 271 17.64 -13.87 -15.79
N PHE A 272 16.38 -13.53 -16.03
CA PHE A 272 15.87 -12.17 -15.93
C PHE A 272 14.45 -12.21 -15.35
N ILE A 273 14.00 -11.11 -14.75
CA ILE A 273 12.63 -10.99 -14.27
C ILE A 273 11.73 -10.75 -15.47
N GLY A 274 10.85 -11.70 -15.77
CA GLY A 274 9.90 -11.57 -16.86
C GLY A 274 8.84 -10.51 -16.56
N ASP A 275 8.34 -10.52 -15.32
CA ASP A 275 7.32 -9.57 -14.86
C ASP A 275 7.25 -9.46 -13.31
N VAL A 276 6.62 -8.39 -12.83
CA VAL A 276 6.36 -8.12 -11.40
C VAL A 276 4.86 -7.87 -11.21
N MET A 277 4.21 -8.79 -10.52
CA MET A 277 2.78 -8.74 -10.24
C MET A 277 2.54 -8.09 -8.89
N HIS A 278 1.82 -6.97 -8.88
CA HIS A 278 1.47 -6.22 -7.69
C HIS A 278 -0.04 -5.98 -7.59
N LYS A 279 -0.63 -6.29 -6.43
CA LYS A 279 -2.00 -5.86 -6.10
C LYS A 279 -2.11 -5.50 -4.62
N ALA A 280 -2.66 -4.33 -4.36
CA ALA A 280 -2.96 -3.83 -3.04
C ALA A 280 -4.47 -3.70 -2.90
N VAL A 281 -5.02 -4.17 -1.78
CA VAL A 281 -6.44 -4.03 -1.42
C VAL A 281 -6.55 -3.32 -0.09
N LEU A 282 -7.28 -2.20 -0.06
CA LEU A 282 -7.59 -1.45 1.14
C LEU A 282 -9.11 -1.36 1.30
N GLU A 283 -9.62 -1.73 2.47
CA GLU A 283 -11.04 -1.70 2.81
C GLU A 283 -11.26 -0.71 3.96
N VAL A 284 -12.20 0.23 3.76
CA VAL A 284 -12.49 1.33 4.69
C VAL A 284 -13.98 1.39 4.94
N ASP A 285 -14.38 1.05 6.17
CA ASP A 285 -15.75 1.02 6.68
C ASP A 285 -15.83 1.61 8.09
N GLU A 286 -16.99 1.47 8.73
CA GLU A 286 -17.26 1.99 10.07
C GLU A 286 -16.60 1.17 11.18
N GLU A 287 -16.17 -0.06 10.89
CA GLU A 287 -15.74 -1.02 11.91
C GLU A 287 -14.54 -0.49 12.70
N GLY A 288 -14.64 -0.62 14.02
CA GLY A 288 -13.56 -0.35 14.96
C GLY A 288 -13.56 -1.37 16.09
N ALA A 289 -12.64 -1.23 17.04
CA ALA A 289 -12.55 -2.15 18.16
C ALA A 289 -13.88 -2.14 18.94
N THR A 290 -14.62 -3.23 18.75
CA THR A 290 -16.00 -3.43 19.20
C THR A 290 -16.20 -3.08 20.69
N ALA A 291 -17.23 -2.28 20.98
CA ALA A 291 -17.94 -2.17 22.27
C ALA A 291 -17.23 -1.46 23.45
N ALA A 292 -17.02 -0.13 23.38
CA ALA A 292 -16.85 0.68 24.59
C ALA A 292 -17.17 2.19 24.45
N ALA A 293 -18.24 2.61 23.77
CA ALA A 293 -18.67 4.02 23.88
C ALA A 293 -20.16 4.24 23.57
N ALA A 294 -21.04 3.51 24.28
CA ALA A 294 -22.35 4.08 24.62
C ALA A 294 -22.16 5.13 25.72
N THR A 295 -21.37 6.18 25.46
CA THR A 295 -21.22 7.32 26.36
C THR A 295 -22.05 8.45 25.79
N GLY A 296 -23.26 8.57 26.34
CA GLY A 296 -24.17 9.68 26.09
C GLY A 296 -23.42 11.01 26.18
N ILE A 297 -23.57 11.81 25.14
CA ILE A 297 -22.99 13.14 25.05
C ILE A 297 -23.63 14.01 26.14
N PHE A 298 -22.88 14.31 27.20
CA PHE A 298 -23.20 15.43 28.08
C PHE A 298 -22.73 16.71 27.39
N ALA A 299 -23.68 17.55 26.98
CA ALA A 299 -23.41 18.88 26.46
C ALA A 299 -22.93 19.78 27.61
N VAL A 300 -21.63 20.03 27.69
CA VAL A 300 -21.07 21.10 28.52
C VAL A 300 -21.05 22.38 27.67
N PRO A 301 -21.67 23.48 28.11
CA PRO A 301 -21.62 24.73 27.35
C PRO A 301 -20.19 25.28 27.42
N MET A 302 -19.47 25.21 26.30
CA MET A 302 -18.25 25.97 26.09
C MET A 302 -18.49 27.00 24.99
N CYS A 303 -17.77 28.12 25.08
CA CYS A 303 -17.81 29.26 24.17
C CYS A 303 -17.92 28.82 22.69
N PHE A 304 -18.65 29.59 21.89
CA PHE A 304 -18.91 29.38 20.46
C PHE A 304 -17.59 29.47 19.64
N MET A 305 -16.75 28.44 19.71
CA MET A 305 -15.68 28.24 18.74
C MET A 305 -16.23 27.38 17.61
N PRO A 306 -16.07 27.79 16.35
CA PRO A 306 -16.50 26.98 15.22
C PRO A 306 -15.72 25.66 15.23
N THR A 307 -16.44 24.54 15.27
CA THR A 307 -15.86 23.20 15.18
C THR A 307 -15.32 22.98 13.77
N PRO A 308 -14.04 22.60 13.59
CA PRO A 308 -13.51 22.23 12.29
C PRO A 308 -14.35 21.15 11.60
N VAL A 309 -14.51 21.29 10.28
CA VAL A 309 -15.22 20.33 9.43
C VAL A 309 -14.27 19.83 8.35
N ILE A 310 -14.08 18.52 8.31
CA ILE A 310 -13.35 17.82 7.26
C ILE A 310 -14.35 16.92 6.55
N GLN A 311 -14.74 17.33 5.35
CA GLN A 311 -15.71 16.62 4.54
C GLN A 311 -15.00 16.08 3.30
N VAL A 312 -14.69 14.79 3.31
CA VAL A 312 -13.97 14.11 2.23
C VAL A 312 -14.95 13.75 1.11
N ASP A 313 -15.53 14.77 0.47
CA ASP A 313 -16.54 14.63 -0.57
C ASP A 313 -16.00 14.80 -1.99
N HIS A 314 -14.68 14.78 -2.16
CA HIS A 314 -14.02 14.93 -3.44
C HIS A 314 -12.62 14.30 -3.42
N PRO A 315 -11.95 14.16 -4.59
CA PRO A 315 -10.74 13.38 -4.73
C PRO A 315 -9.63 13.76 -3.76
N PHE A 316 -9.09 12.76 -3.08
CA PHE A 316 -8.16 12.94 -1.97
C PHE A 316 -6.99 11.97 -2.06
N PHE A 317 -5.86 12.35 -1.45
CA PHE A 317 -4.72 11.47 -1.24
C PHE A 317 -4.85 10.76 0.10
N LEU A 318 -4.38 9.52 0.17
CA LEU A 318 -4.29 8.77 1.41
C LEU A 318 -2.95 8.04 1.57
N ALA A 319 -2.56 7.81 2.81
CA ALA A 319 -1.49 6.90 3.17
C ALA A 319 -1.83 6.12 4.44
N ILE A 320 -1.45 4.85 4.50
CA ILE A 320 -1.51 4.05 5.72
C ILE A 320 -0.12 4.05 6.33
N LEU A 321 0.03 4.70 7.47
CA LEU A 321 1.29 4.91 8.15
C LEU A 321 1.44 3.91 9.30
N GLY A 322 2.60 3.26 9.37
CA GLY A 322 2.98 2.43 10.50
C GLY A 322 3.56 3.25 11.67
N GLU A 323 4.11 2.54 12.65
CA GLU A 323 4.60 3.11 13.92
C GLU A 323 5.68 4.19 13.71
N SER A 324 6.55 4.00 12.71
CA SER A 324 7.64 4.94 12.38
C SER A 324 7.26 6.01 11.35
N ASP A 325 5.96 6.27 11.14
CA ASP A 325 5.42 7.12 10.06
C ASP A 325 5.86 6.69 8.65
N VAL A 326 6.40 5.47 8.51
CA VAL A 326 6.70 4.87 7.22
C VAL A 326 5.40 4.41 6.58
N PRO A 327 5.11 4.85 5.35
CA PRO A 327 3.90 4.44 4.65
C PRO A 327 4.00 2.98 4.22
N ALA A 328 3.04 2.16 4.63
CA ALA A 328 2.83 0.82 4.09
C ALA A 328 1.97 0.86 2.82
N PHE A 329 1.08 1.85 2.72
CA PHE A 329 0.27 2.13 1.54
C PHE A 329 0.28 3.61 1.23
N ILE A 330 0.25 3.93 -0.05
CA ILE A 330 0.06 5.28 -0.58
C ILE A 330 -0.89 5.16 -1.76
N GLY A 331 -1.85 6.07 -1.85
CA GLY A 331 -2.78 6.11 -2.95
C GLY A 331 -3.58 7.39 -3.00
N HIS A 332 -4.55 7.42 -3.90
CA HIS A 332 -5.54 8.47 -3.98
C HIS A 332 -6.87 7.85 -4.39
N VAL A 333 -7.97 8.50 -4.03
CA VAL A 333 -9.33 8.06 -4.35
C VAL A 333 -9.95 9.10 -5.27
N LEU A 334 -10.24 8.71 -6.51
CA LEU A 334 -10.95 9.56 -7.47
C LEU A 334 -12.47 9.37 -7.38
N ARG A 335 -12.88 8.15 -7.07
CA ARG A 335 -14.27 7.72 -6.90
C ARG A 335 -14.28 6.63 -5.82
N PRO A 336 -14.94 6.82 -4.68
CA PRO A 336 -15.10 5.77 -3.69
C PRO A 336 -16.08 4.70 -4.18
N GLU A 337 -15.58 3.48 -4.35
CA GLU A 337 -16.37 2.28 -4.70
C GLU A 337 -16.55 1.44 -3.44
N VAL A 338 -17.73 0.84 -3.25
CA VAL A 338 -18.07 0.17 -1.96
C VAL A 338 -18.08 -1.35 -2.09
N ASP A 339 -18.45 -1.88 -3.26
CA ASP A 339 -18.28 -3.28 -3.70
C ASP A 339 -18.77 -3.45 -5.15
#